data_AF-A0A7C3APE6-F1
#
_entry.id   AF-A0A7C3APE6-F1
#
_cell.length_a   1.000
_cell.length_b   1.000
_cell.length_c   1.000
_cell.angle_alpha   90.00
_cell.angle_beta   90.00
_cell.angle_gamma   90.00
#
_symmetry.space_group_name_H-M   'P 1'
#
loop_
_entity.id
_entity.type
_entity.pdbx_description
1 polymer ?
#
loop_
_entity_poly.entity_id
_entity_poly.type
_entity_poly.pdbx_seq_one_letter_code
_entity_poly.pdbx_strand_id
1 'polypeptide(L)'
;MRKCLCRGEAVNLRIPLAFLPENKQATVVEVVGGRGLVRRLYELGFTPRTKVRVVSSSSPGPVLVDIRGARVALGRGVTMKIIVNPE
;
A
#
# COMPACT_ATOMS: atom_id res chain seq x y z
N MET A 1 0.83 22.69 16.51
CA MET A 1 1.01 21.36 15.85
C MET A 1 0.03 21.22 14.69
N ARG A 2 0.34 21.78 13.52
CA ARG A 2 -0.44 21.61 12.28
C ARG A 2 0.54 21.66 11.11
N LYS A 3 1.15 20.53 10.74
CA LYS A 3 1.82 20.47 9.44
C LYS A 3 0.76 20.08 8.41
N CYS A 4 0.17 21.15 7.89
CA CYS A 4 -0.64 21.21 6.70
C CYS A 4 0.06 20.45 5.56
N LEU A 5 -0.74 19.73 4.77
CA LEU A 5 -0.41 19.06 3.53
C LEU A 5 0.61 19.85 2.71
N CYS A 6 1.81 19.30 2.51
CA CYS A 6 2.63 19.68 1.36
C CYS A 6 1.91 19.17 0.12
N ARG A 7 1.21 20.06 -0.59
CA ARG A 7 1.06 19.93 -2.05
C ARG A 7 2.47 20.00 -2.62
N GLY A 8 2.93 18.95 -3.28
CA GLY A 8 4.27 18.93 -3.87
C GLY A 8 4.47 17.71 -4.73
N GLU A 9 4.38 17.93 -6.04
CA GLU A 9 4.92 17.12 -7.14
C GLU A 9 4.58 15.62 -7.15
N ALA A 10 3.80 15.21 -8.16
CA ALA A 10 3.62 13.80 -8.54
C ALA A 10 4.95 13.25 -9.09
N VAL A 11 5.92 13.07 -8.20
CA VAL A 11 7.09 12.26 -8.46
C VAL A 11 6.61 10.83 -8.73
N ASN A 12 7.08 10.23 -9.82
CA ASN A 12 6.84 8.82 -10.16
C ASN A 12 7.59 7.89 -9.17
N LEU A 13 7.38 8.06 -7.86
CA LEU A 13 8.01 7.27 -6.81
C LEU A 13 7.26 5.97 -6.64
N ARG A 14 7.73 4.94 -7.34
CA ARG A 14 7.30 3.56 -7.13
C ARG A 14 7.99 3.01 -5.90
N ILE A 15 7.27 2.94 -4.79
CA ILE A 15 7.76 2.33 -3.56
C ILE A 15 6.92 1.12 -3.18
N PRO A 16 7.51 0.11 -2.51
CA PRO A 16 6.74 -0.91 -1.84
C PRO A 16 5.78 -0.33 -0.79
N LEU A 17 4.57 -0.88 -0.71
CA LEU A 17 3.55 -0.48 0.28
C LEU A 17 4.08 -0.63 1.72
N ALA A 18 5.08 -1.48 1.94
CA ALA A 18 5.71 -1.69 3.25
C ALA A 18 6.49 -0.47 3.77
N PHE A 19 6.85 0.48 2.90
CA PHE A 19 7.53 1.72 3.27
C PHE A 19 6.59 2.91 3.42
N LEU A 20 5.31 2.73 3.09
CA LEU A 20 4.35 3.81 3.22
C LEU A 20 4.06 4.04 4.71
N PRO A 21 4.13 5.30 5.21
CA PRO A 21 3.86 5.61 6.61
C PRO A 21 2.42 5.28 7.01
N GLU A 22 2.19 5.10 8.31
CA GLU A 22 0.84 5.03 8.85
C GLU A 22 0.00 6.27 8.49
N ASN A 23 -1.30 6.05 8.29
CA ASN A 23 -2.30 7.05 7.92
C ASN A 23 -2.04 7.74 6.56
N LYS A 24 -1.13 7.22 5.73
CA LYS A 24 -0.91 7.70 4.36
C LYS A 24 -1.66 6.87 3.33
N GLN A 25 -1.96 7.53 2.21
CA GLN A 25 -2.65 6.93 1.07
C GLN A 25 -1.67 6.80 -0.09
N ALA A 26 -1.92 5.78 -0.91
CA ALA A 26 -1.19 5.55 -2.14
C ALA A 26 -2.10 4.86 -3.16
N THR A 27 -1.73 4.94 -4.42
CA THR A 27 -2.37 4.20 -5.50
C THR A 27 -1.53 3.00 -5.88
N VAL A 28 -2.14 1.81 -5.95
CA VAL A 28 -1.48 0.59 -6.42
C VAL A 28 -1.08 0.75 -7.88
N VAL A 29 0.20 0.54 -8.18
CA VAL A 29 0.75 0.56 -9.53
C VAL A 29 0.76 -0.86 -10.09
N GLU A 30 1.36 -1.79 -9.35
CA GLU A 30 1.53 -3.19 -9.76
C GLU A 30 1.76 -4.10 -8.55
N VAL A 31 1.62 -5.40 -8.76
CA VAL A 31 1.92 -6.43 -7.77
C VAL A 31 2.94 -7.40 -8.36
N VAL A 32 4.08 -7.55 -7.67
CA VAL A 32 5.22 -8.32 -8.15
C VAL A 32 5.31 -9.65 -7.40
N GLY A 33 5.16 -10.78 -8.09
CA GLY A 33 5.30 -12.09 -7.45
C GLY A 33 4.89 -13.25 -8.33
N GLY A 34 4.84 -14.45 -7.75
CA GLY A 34 4.33 -15.63 -8.43
C GLY A 34 2.83 -15.52 -8.72
N ARG A 35 2.35 -16.27 -9.72
CA ARG A 35 0.94 -16.24 -10.19
C ARG A 35 -0.08 -16.38 -9.06
N GLY A 36 0.15 -17.28 -8.10
CA GLY A 36 -0.74 -17.51 -6.97
C GLY A 36 -0.86 -16.30 -6.03
N LEU A 37 0.26 -15.65 -5.71
CA LEU A 37 0.27 -14.46 -4.86
C LEU A 37 -0.41 -13.27 -5.55
N VAL A 38 -0.07 -13.04 -6.82
CA VAL A 38 -0.65 -11.95 -7.62
C VAL A 38 -2.16 -12.13 -7.72
N ARG A 39 -2.62 -13.34 -8.07
CA ARG A 39 -4.05 -13.66 -8.13
C ARG A 39 -4.75 -13.40 -6.80
N ARG A 40 -4.17 -13.89 -5.69
CA ARG A 40 -4.76 -13.72 -4.36
C ARG A 40 -4.87 -12.24 -3.96
N LEU A 41 -3.84 -11.44 -4.26
CA LEU A 41 -3.86 -10.00 -4.00
C LEU A 41 -4.88 -9.27 -4.86
N TYR A 42 -5.04 -9.67 -6.13
CA TYR A 42 -6.06 -9.10 -7.01
C TYR A 42 -7.48 -9.43 -6.52
N GLU A 43 -7.71 -10.67 -6.06
CA GLU A 43 -8.99 -11.09 -5.45
C GLU A 43 -9.31 -10.28 -4.19
N LEU A 44 -8.29 -9.90 -3.41
CA LEU A 44 -8.43 -9.02 -2.24
C LEU A 44 -8.60 -7.53 -2.60
N GLY A 45 -8.51 -7.17 -3.88
CA GLY A 45 -8.72 -5.82 -4.38
C GLY A 45 -7.44 -5.02 -4.64
N PHE A 46 -6.24 -5.57 -4.42
CA PHE A 46 -4.96 -4.94 -4.75
C PHE A 46 -4.70 -4.99 -6.26
N THR A 47 -5.55 -4.27 -6.98
CA THR A 47 -5.50 -4.13 -8.43
C THR A 47 -4.88 -2.78 -8.79
N PRO A 48 -4.19 -2.66 -9.94
CA PRO A 48 -3.67 -1.39 -10.42
C PRO A 48 -4.74 -0.30 -10.41
N ARG A 49 -4.32 0.93 -10.08
CA ARG A 49 -5.18 2.11 -9.93
C ARG A 49 -6.14 2.09 -8.74
N THR A 50 -6.06 1.08 -7.87
CA THR A 50 -6.84 1.07 -6.63
C THR A 50 -6.15 1.89 -5.55
N LYS A 51 -6.91 2.73 -4.84
CA LYS A 51 -6.45 3.45 -3.66
C LYS A 51 -6.32 2.51 -2.46
N VAL A 52 -5.20 2.62 -1.76
CA VAL A 52 -4.91 1.90 -0.53
C VAL A 52 -4.44 2.88 0.53
N ARG A 53 -4.84 2.65 1.77
CA ARG A 53 -4.41 3.44 2.92
C ARG A 53 -3.74 2.53 3.94
N VAL A 54 -2.58 2.92 4.44
CA VAL A 54 -1.98 2.22 5.59
C VAL A 54 -2.69 2.70 6.84
N VAL A 55 -3.34 1.78 7.55
CA VAL A 55 -3.99 2.05 8.84
C VAL A 55 -2.95 1.99 9.95
N SER A 56 -2.11 0.96 9.94
CA SER A 56 -0.99 0.83 10.86
C SER A 56 0.14 0.01 10.25
N SER A 57 1.36 0.39 10.58
CA SER A 57 2.57 -0.33 10.18
C SER A 57 3.40 -0.64 11.43
N SER A 58 3.04 -1.73 12.12
CA SER A 58 3.80 -2.18 13.29
C SER A 58 5.07 -2.89 12.85
N SER A 59 6.23 -2.46 13.37
CA SER A 59 7.51 -3.14 13.15
C SER A 59 8.11 -3.53 14.51
N PRO A 60 8.29 -4.84 14.79
CA PRO A 60 7.97 -6.00 13.95
C PRO A 60 6.46 -6.28 13.89
N GLY A 61 5.93 -6.66 12.72
CA GLY A 61 4.50 -6.98 12.58
C GLY A 61 3.96 -6.93 11.15
N PRO A 62 2.70 -7.36 10.96
CA PRO A 62 1.97 -7.17 9.71
C PRO A 62 1.63 -5.68 9.51
N VAL A 63 1.47 -5.29 8.25
CA VAL A 63 0.97 -3.98 7.88
C VAL A 63 -0.54 -4.07 7.71
N LEU A 64 -1.29 -3.28 8.47
CA LEU A 64 -2.74 -3.18 8.33
C LEU A 64 -3.06 -2.14 7.27
N VAL A 65 -3.75 -2.57 6.22
CA VAL A 65 -4.12 -1.73 5.10
C VAL A 65 -5.62 -1.72 4.91
N ASP A 66 -6.14 -0.58 4.49
CA ASP A 66 -7.52 -0.36 4.12
C ASP A 66 -7.59 -0.22 2.61
N ILE A 67 -8.33 -1.13 1.98
CA ILE A 67 -8.56 -1.16 0.55
C ILE A 67 -10.06 -1.24 0.29
N ARG A 68 -10.62 -0.21 -0.35
CA ARG A 68 -12.07 -0.11 -0.62
C ARG A 68 -12.95 -0.32 0.62
N GLY A 69 -12.49 0.10 1.81
CA GLY A 69 -13.22 -0.07 3.07
C GLY A 69 -13.00 -1.42 3.75
N ALA A 70 -12.29 -2.36 3.13
CA ALA A 70 -11.89 -3.62 3.73
C ALA A 70 -10.52 -3.48 4.42
N ARG A 71 -10.43 -3.91 5.68
CA ARG A 71 -9.18 -3.92 6.44
C ARG A 71 -8.49 -5.28 6.31
N VAL A 72 -7.28 -5.28 5.77
CA VAL A 72 -6.49 -6.50 5.52
C VAL A 72 -5.15 -6.36 6.20
N ALA A 73 -4.78 -7.35 7.02
CA ALA A 73 -3.44 -7.45 7.57
C ALA A 73 -2.55 -8.23 6.61
N LEU A 74 -1.49 -7.59 6.11
CA LEU A 74 -0.53 -8.22 5.21
C LEU A 74 0.81 -8.38 5.91
N GLY A 75 1.36 -9.60 5.86
CA GLY A 75 2.72 -9.85 6.31
C GLY A 75 3.72 -9.01 5.52
N ARG A 76 4.80 -8.56 6.16
CA ARG A 76 5.77 -7.63 5.58
C ARG A 76 6.33 -8.10 4.23
N GLY A 77 6.57 -9.40 4.05
CA GLY A 77 7.02 -9.98 2.79
C GLY A 77 6.03 -9.80 1.64
N VAL A 78 4.71 -9.84 1.92
CA VAL A 78 3.66 -9.61 0.93
C VAL A 78 3.54 -8.11 0.63
N THR A 79 3.58 -7.27 1.66
CA THR A 79 3.48 -5.81 1.49
C THR A 79 4.66 -5.24 0.69
N MET A 80 5.83 -5.87 0.75
CA MET A 80 7.00 -5.55 -0.08
C MET A 80 6.79 -5.82 -1.58
N LYS A 81 5.82 -6.65 -1.94
CA LYS A 81 5.50 -7.03 -3.33
C LYS A 81 4.47 -6.11 -3.99
N ILE A 82 3.81 -5.26 -3.23
CA ILE A 82 2.79 -4.35 -3.73
C ILE A 82 3.48 -3.02 -3.98
N ILE A 83 3.58 -2.62 -5.24
CA ILE A 83 4.20 -1.37 -5.65
C ILE A 83 3.12 -0.31 -5.72
N VAL A 84 3.36 0.80 -5.04
CA VAL A 84 2.41 1.91 -4.92
C VAL A 84 3.07 3.23 -5.27
N ASN A 85 2.23 4.19 -5.64
CA ASN A 85 2.59 5.58 -5.80
C ASN A 85 1.93 6.38 -4.65
N PRO A 86 2.69 6.96 -3.71
CA PRO A 86 2.13 7.75 -2.62
C PRO A 86 1.38 8.98 -3.14
N GLU A 87 0.30 9.33 -2.46
CA GLU A 87 -0.47 10.58 -2.68
C GLU A 87 -0.02 11.71 -1.74
#